data_AF-A0A7J6U0Z0-F1
#
_entry.id   AF-A0A7J6U0Z0-F1
#
_cell.length_a   1.000
_cell.length_b   1.000
_cell.length_c   1.000
_cell.angle_alpha   90.00
_cell.angle_beta   90.00
_cell.angle_gamma   90.00
#
_symmetry.space_group_name_H-M   'P 1'
#
loop_
_entity.id
_entity.type
_entity.pdbx_description
1 polymer ?
#
loop_
_entity_poly.entity_id
_entity_poly.type
_entity_poly.pdbx_seq_one_letter_code
_entity_poly.pdbx_strand_id
1 'polypeptide(L)'
;MSGHANAAAPMRSIWAPISESGPTVADLKQNEGMLEFLTAAAPEASKEDREKREKALRVLEGVIGDWLTEVGVQQGMTAENARKQSNNGKLFTFGSHRLGLISPSSDIDCLCVAPRHVTREAFFGSLVGKLQQMDEVETVTPVPDAYAPIIKLMY
;
A
#
# COMPACT_ATOMS: atom_id res chain seq x y z
N MET A 1 7.86 -10.98 67.90
CA MET A 1 7.30 -10.09 66.87
C MET A 1 8.26 -10.07 65.69
N SER A 2 7.86 -10.58 64.52
CA SER A 2 8.54 -10.28 63.26
C SER A 2 7.55 -10.54 62.12
N GLY A 3 6.82 -9.49 61.74
CA GLY A 3 5.90 -9.51 60.62
C GLY A 3 6.67 -9.66 59.31
N HIS A 4 6.31 -10.69 58.54
CA HIS A 4 6.76 -10.83 57.15
C HIS A 4 5.91 -9.89 56.29
N ALA A 5 6.43 -8.71 55.98
CA ALA A 5 5.85 -7.86 54.96
C ALA A 5 6.07 -8.53 53.60
N ASN A 6 4.99 -9.04 53.02
CA ASN A 6 4.98 -9.52 51.64
C ASN A 6 4.99 -8.28 50.73
N ALA A 7 6.17 -7.84 50.29
CA ALA A 7 6.28 -6.74 49.35
C ALA A 7 5.73 -7.22 47.99
N ALA A 8 4.56 -6.70 47.60
CA ALA A 8 4.00 -6.92 46.27
C ALA A 8 5.03 -6.45 45.23
N ALA A 9 5.40 -7.34 44.30
CA ALA A 9 6.26 -6.99 43.19
C ALA A 9 5.66 -5.77 42.45
N PRO A 10 6.46 -4.75 42.09
CA PRO A 10 5.95 -3.55 41.45
C PRO A 10 5.18 -3.92 40.18
N MET A 11 3.98 -3.35 40.02
CA MET A 11 3.17 -3.57 38.82
C MET A 11 3.96 -3.13 37.59
N ARG A 12 4.18 -4.09 36.69
CA ARG A 12 4.89 -3.88 35.43
C ARG A 12 4.10 -2.90 34.55
N SER A 13 4.77 -1.94 33.93
CA SER A 13 4.15 -1.07 32.91
C SER A 13 3.54 -1.94 31.81
N ILE A 14 2.37 -1.56 31.29
CA ILE A 14 1.75 -2.23 30.13
C ILE A 14 2.65 -2.20 28.89
N TRP A 15 3.66 -1.34 28.88
CA TRP A 15 4.63 -1.17 27.79
C TRP A 15 5.99 -1.81 28.07
N ALA A 16 6.21 -2.38 29.27
CA ALA A 16 7.51 -2.97 29.57
C ALA A 16 7.69 -4.30 28.80
N PRO A 17 8.84 -4.52 28.17
CA PRO A 17 9.10 -5.74 27.42
C PRO A 17 9.05 -6.94 28.35
N ILE A 18 8.48 -8.07 27.92
CA ILE A 18 8.41 -9.31 28.72
C ILE A 18 9.80 -9.86 29.01
N SER A 19 10.69 -9.77 28.02
CA SER A 19 12.10 -10.14 28.09
C SER A 19 12.91 -9.19 27.22
N GLU A 20 14.12 -8.86 27.66
CA GLU A 20 15.12 -8.12 26.89
C GLU A 20 16.25 -9.04 26.39
N SER A 21 16.15 -10.35 26.63
CA SER A 21 17.14 -11.33 26.17
C SER A 21 17.13 -11.44 24.65
N GLY A 22 18.31 -11.40 24.03
CA GLY A 22 18.50 -11.69 22.60
C GLY A 22 18.43 -13.18 22.28
N PRO A 23 18.42 -13.56 20.99
CA PRO A 23 18.38 -14.96 20.57
C PRO A 23 19.66 -15.71 20.96
N THR A 24 19.50 -16.97 21.31
CA THR A 24 20.60 -17.91 21.53
C THR A 24 21.13 -18.48 20.20
N VAL A 25 22.27 -19.17 20.25
CA VAL A 25 22.81 -19.88 19.08
C VAL A 25 21.83 -20.94 18.55
N ALA A 26 21.06 -21.59 19.43
CA ALA A 26 20.05 -22.55 19.03
C ALA A 26 18.88 -21.88 18.30
N ASP A 27 18.44 -20.70 18.76
CA ASP A 27 17.37 -19.93 18.13
C ASP A 27 17.76 -19.48 16.72
N LEU A 28 19.01 -19.02 16.54
CA LEU A 28 19.52 -18.63 15.23
C LEU A 28 19.52 -19.80 14.25
N LYS A 29 19.93 -20.99 14.69
CA LYS A 29 19.89 -22.20 13.87
C LYS A 29 18.47 -22.61 13.50
N GLN A 30 17.51 -22.46 14.41
CA GLN A 30 16.10 -22.72 14.11
C GLN A 30 15.53 -21.69 13.13
N ASN A 31 15.94 -20.42 13.25
CA ASN A 31 15.57 -19.37 12.32
C ASN A 31 16.08 -19.66 10.89
N GLU A 32 17.29 -20.20 10.73
CA GLU A 32 17.81 -20.65 9.42
C GLU A 32 16.89 -21.72 8.80
N GLY A 33 16.53 -22.76 9.56
CA GLY A 33 15.61 -23.80 9.06
C GLY A 33 14.22 -23.28 8.72
N MET A 34 13.72 -22.28 9.46
CA MET A 34 12.47 -21.59 9.14
C MET A 34 12.57 -20.82 7.81
N LEU A 35 13.69 -20.12 7.58
CA LEU A 35 13.92 -19.38 6.33
C LEU A 35 14.01 -20.32 5.13
N GLU A 36 14.67 -21.46 5.27
CA GLU A 36 14.74 -22.48 4.22
C GLU A 36 13.34 -23.00 3.85
N PHE A 37 12.52 -23.33 4.87
CA PHE A 37 11.14 -23.76 4.66
C PHE A 37 10.30 -22.68 3.96
N LEU A 38 10.39 -21.42 4.42
CA LEU A 38 9.63 -20.31 3.85
C LEU A 38 10.02 -20.04 2.40
N THR A 39 11.31 -20.09 2.08
CA THR A 39 11.80 -19.91 0.70
C THR A 39 11.20 -20.93 -0.25
N ALA A 40 10.99 -22.17 0.21
CA ALA A 40 10.36 -23.23 -0.59
C ALA A 40 8.82 -23.14 -0.63
N ALA A 41 8.18 -22.84 0.50
CA ALA A 41 6.72 -22.88 0.64
C ALA A 41 6.01 -21.59 0.22
N ALA A 42 6.67 -20.44 0.36
CA ALA A 42 6.13 -19.12 0.11
C ALA A 42 7.22 -18.23 -0.54
N PRO A 43 7.59 -18.52 -1.80
CA PRO A 43 8.65 -17.79 -2.47
C PRO A 43 8.30 -16.31 -2.61
N GLU A 44 9.30 -15.47 -2.43
CA GLU A 44 9.18 -14.05 -2.74
C GLU A 44 9.07 -13.82 -4.25
N ALA A 45 8.47 -12.69 -4.63
CA ALA A 45 8.41 -12.25 -6.02
C ALA A 45 9.82 -12.10 -6.61
N SER A 46 9.98 -12.47 -7.87
CA SER A 46 11.27 -12.34 -8.55
C SER A 46 11.67 -10.87 -8.71
N LYS A 47 12.94 -10.63 -9.05
CA LYS A 47 13.40 -9.28 -9.39
C LYS A 47 12.63 -8.70 -10.58
N GLU A 48 12.37 -9.52 -11.59
CA GLU A 48 11.60 -9.12 -12.78
C GLU A 48 10.15 -8.77 -12.43
N ASP A 49 9.49 -9.55 -11.56
CA ASP A 49 8.14 -9.23 -11.07
C ASP A 49 8.12 -7.88 -10.35
N ARG A 50 9.11 -7.63 -9.49
CA ARG A 50 9.23 -6.36 -8.76
C ARG A 50 9.43 -5.18 -9.71
N GLU A 51 10.29 -5.33 -10.72
CA GLU A 51 10.50 -4.32 -11.77
C GLU A 51 9.23 -4.07 -12.60
N LYS A 52 8.47 -5.12 -12.95
CA LYS A 52 7.17 -4.99 -13.64
C LYS A 52 6.17 -4.19 -12.79
N ARG A 53 6.06 -4.52 -11.50
CA ARG A 53 5.18 -3.81 -10.54
C ARG A 53 5.56 -2.34 -10.38
N GLU A 54 6.85 -2.04 -10.26
CA GLU A 54 7.33 -0.66 -10.20
C GLU A 54 7.02 0.12 -11.48
N LYS A 55 7.17 -0.52 -12.65
CA LYS A 55 6.82 0.10 -13.94
C LYS A 55 5.32 0.43 -14.01
N ALA A 56 4.47 -0.52 -13.63
CA ALA A 56 3.02 -0.32 -13.60
C ALA A 56 2.62 0.86 -12.68
N LEU A 57 3.23 0.93 -11.48
CA LEU A 57 3.01 2.05 -10.55
C LEU A 57 3.40 3.41 -11.15
N ARG A 58 4.56 3.50 -11.82
CA ARG A 58 5.00 4.76 -12.44
C ARG A 58 4.08 5.20 -13.58
N VAL A 59 3.61 4.26 -14.39
CA VAL A 59 2.62 4.54 -15.45
C VAL A 59 1.32 5.03 -14.83
N LEU A 60 0.81 4.33 -13.82
CA LEU A 60 -0.43 4.70 -13.14
C LEU A 60 -0.34 6.07 -12.45
N GLU A 61 0.80 6.40 -11.83
CA GLU A 61 1.06 7.73 -11.28
C GLU A 61 0.99 8.83 -12.34
N GLY A 62 1.56 8.60 -13.53
CA GLY A 62 1.48 9.53 -14.66
C GLY A 62 0.04 9.74 -15.14
N VAL A 63 -0.69 8.64 -15.36
CA VAL A 63 -2.09 8.68 -15.81
C VAL A 63 -2.98 9.42 -14.81
N ILE A 64 -2.78 9.18 -13.51
CA ILE A 64 -3.51 9.89 -12.45
C ILE A 64 -3.15 11.38 -12.47
N GLY A 65 -1.88 11.75 -12.62
CA GLY A 65 -1.45 13.15 -12.71
C GLY A 65 -2.10 13.91 -13.87
N ASP A 66 -2.16 13.27 -15.04
CA ASP A 66 -2.83 13.81 -16.22
C ASP A 66 -4.35 13.94 -15.99
N TRP A 67 -4.98 12.90 -15.45
CA TRP A 67 -6.40 12.92 -15.09
C TRP A 67 -6.75 14.05 -14.10
N LEU A 68 -5.94 14.25 -13.06
CA LEU A 68 -6.15 15.34 -12.09
C LEU A 68 -6.08 16.71 -12.76
N THR A 69 -5.17 16.88 -13.73
CA THR A 69 -5.06 18.10 -14.52
C THR A 69 -6.29 18.31 -15.39
N GLU A 70 -6.78 17.25 -16.05
CA GLU A 70 -8.00 17.27 -16.88
C GLU A 70 -9.23 17.65 -16.06
N VAL A 71 -9.41 17.08 -14.86
CA VAL A 71 -10.50 17.41 -13.95
C VAL A 71 -10.45 18.89 -13.54
N GLY A 72 -9.27 19.42 -13.21
CA GLY A 72 -9.11 20.83 -12.86
C GLY A 72 -9.53 21.77 -14.00
N VAL A 73 -9.13 21.46 -15.24
CA VAL A 73 -9.52 22.25 -16.43
C VAL A 73 -11.03 22.17 -16.69
N GLN A 74 -11.64 20.98 -16.57
CA GLN A 74 -13.09 20.80 -16.73
C GLN A 74 -13.90 21.61 -15.71
N GLN A 75 -13.32 21.89 -14.54
CA GLN A 75 -13.92 22.73 -13.50
C GLN A 75 -13.61 24.23 -13.65
N GLY A 76 -13.05 24.65 -14.80
CA GLY A 76 -12.81 26.05 -15.14
C GLY A 76 -11.47 26.62 -14.67
N MET A 77 -10.54 25.79 -14.19
CA MET A 77 -9.18 26.24 -13.91
C MET A 77 -8.43 26.50 -15.22
N THR A 78 -7.50 27.47 -15.22
CA THR A 78 -6.52 27.58 -16.29
C THR A 78 -5.63 26.33 -16.31
N ALA A 79 -5.14 25.93 -17.48
CA ALA A 79 -4.27 24.75 -17.61
C ALA A 79 -3.04 24.81 -16.69
N GLU A 80 -2.46 25.99 -16.52
CA GLU A 80 -1.34 26.21 -15.60
C GLU A 80 -1.72 25.95 -14.14
N ASN A 81 -2.87 26.48 -13.69
CA ASN A 81 -3.34 26.27 -12.32
C ASN A 81 -3.76 24.82 -12.07
N ALA A 82 -4.44 24.19 -13.04
CA ALA A 82 -4.79 22.77 -12.95
C ALA A 82 -3.56 21.89 -12.79
N ARG A 83 -2.49 22.14 -13.56
CA ARG A 83 -1.23 21.42 -13.46
C ARG A 83 -0.51 21.66 -12.13
N LYS A 84 -0.57 22.88 -11.59
CA LYS A 84 -0.04 23.16 -10.25
C LYS A 84 -0.79 22.39 -9.17
N GLN A 85 -2.11 22.28 -9.29
CA GLN A 85 -2.96 21.56 -8.34
C GLN A 85 -2.80 20.03 -8.45
N SER A 86 -2.58 19.48 -9.65
CA SER A 86 -2.40 18.03 -9.83
C SER A 86 -1.14 17.51 -9.14
N ASN A 87 -0.10 18.34 -8.96
CA ASN A 87 1.08 18.01 -8.15
C ASN A 87 0.76 17.76 -6.66
N ASN A 88 -0.42 18.17 -6.18
CA ASN A 88 -0.88 17.86 -4.83
C ASN A 88 -1.58 16.49 -4.73
N GLY A 89 -1.81 15.82 -5.87
CA GLY A 89 -2.28 14.45 -5.91
C GLY A 89 -1.13 13.45 -5.92
N LYS A 90 -1.35 12.28 -5.35
CA LYS A 90 -0.32 11.25 -5.22
C LYS A 90 -0.90 9.86 -5.06
N LEU A 91 -0.23 8.87 -5.65
CA LEU A 91 -0.49 7.46 -5.41
C LEU A 91 0.40 6.97 -4.26
N PHE A 92 -0.19 6.25 -3.33
CA PHE A 92 0.53 5.63 -2.22
C PHE A 92 0.29 4.14 -2.21
N THR A 93 1.36 3.35 -2.11
CA THR A 93 1.23 1.93 -1.83
C THR A 93 1.01 1.70 -0.34
N PHE A 94 0.15 0.73 -0.01
CA PHE A 94 -0.02 0.20 1.34
C PHE A 94 -0.04 -1.34 1.29
N GLY A 95 -0.43 -1.99 2.37
CA GLY A 95 -0.54 -3.45 2.42
C GLY A 95 0.81 -4.18 2.32
N SER A 96 0.76 -5.44 1.89
CA SER A 96 1.92 -6.34 1.83
C SER A 96 3.02 -5.80 0.93
N HIS A 97 2.64 -5.18 -0.19
CA HIS A 97 3.57 -4.55 -1.12
C HIS A 97 4.41 -3.47 -0.45
N ARG A 98 3.78 -2.61 0.36
CA ARG A 98 4.48 -1.54 1.08
C ARG A 98 5.43 -2.08 2.17
N LEU A 99 5.12 -3.24 2.74
CA LEU A 99 5.93 -3.90 3.77
C LEU A 99 7.08 -4.75 3.19
N GLY A 100 7.15 -4.90 1.87
CA GLY A 100 8.17 -5.72 1.20
C GLY A 100 7.86 -7.22 1.20
N LEU A 101 6.72 -7.64 1.74
CA LEU A 101 6.27 -9.04 1.77
C LEU A 101 5.49 -9.37 0.50
N ILE A 102 6.20 -9.45 -0.63
CA ILE A 102 5.59 -9.62 -1.95
C ILE A 102 5.77 -11.07 -2.40
N SER A 103 4.67 -11.80 -2.54
CA SER A 103 4.63 -13.08 -3.26
C SER A 103 4.27 -12.85 -4.74
N PRO A 104 4.55 -13.81 -5.65
CA PRO A 104 4.18 -13.69 -7.06
C PRO A 104 2.69 -13.35 -7.29
N SER A 105 1.80 -13.91 -6.47
CA SER A 105 0.35 -13.71 -6.54
C SER A 105 -0.17 -12.52 -5.71
N SER A 106 0.70 -11.77 -5.02
CA SER A 106 0.28 -10.63 -4.21
C SER A 106 -0.26 -9.51 -5.09
N ASP A 107 -1.32 -8.83 -4.68
CA ASP A 107 -1.79 -7.62 -5.36
C ASP A 107 -0.92 -6.39 -4.98
N ILE A 108 -1.17 -5.25 -5.63
CA ILE A 108 -0.61 -3.95 -5.22
C ILE A 108 -1.75 -3.08 -4.69
N ASP A 109 -1.80 -2.92 -3.37
CA ASP A 109 -2.76 -2.03 -2.75
C ASP A 109 -2.33 -0.56 -2.90
N CYS A 110 -3.16 0.24 -3.58
CA CYS A 110 -2.87 1.64 -3.87
C CYS A 110 -3.98 2.57 -3.35
N LEU A 111 -3.57 3.68 -2.72
CA LEU A 111 -4.43 4.79 -2.32
C LEU A 111 -4.13 6.01 -3.20
N CYS A 112 -5.12 6.45 -3.98
CA CYS A 112 -5.07 7.69 -4.73
C CYS A 112 -5.52 8.85 -3.83
N VAL A 113 -4.61 9.76 -3.51
CA VAL A 113 -4.91 11.02 -2.82
C VAL A 113 -5.04 12.11 -3.87
N ALA A 114 -6.13 12.87 -3.84
CA ALA A 114 -6.43 13.91 -4.81
C ALA A 114 -6.76 15.25 -4.11
N PRO A 115 -6.59 16.40 -4.79
CA PRO A 115 -7.00 17.70 -4.27
C PRO A 115 -8.50 17.77 -3.98
N ARG A 116 -8.89 18.70 -3.09
CA ARG A 116 -10.29 18.86 -2.60
C ARG A 116 -11.35 18.94 -3.70
N HIS A 117 -11.03 19.49 -4.86
CA HIS A 117 -11.99 19.71 -5.94
C HIS A 117 -12.29 18.43 -6.76
N VAL A 118 -11.49 17.38 -6.59
CA VAL A 118 -11.69 16.09 -7.23
C VAL A 118 -12.66 15.26 -6.40
N THR A 119 -13.75 14.81 -7.04
CA THR A 119 -14.84 14.11 -6.35
C THR A 119 -14.78 12.60 -6.57
N ARG A 120 -15.57 11.86 -5.78
CA ARG A 120 -15.71 10.41 -5.96
C ARG A 120 -16.37 10.06 -7.29
N GLU A 121 -17.28 10.91 -7.77
CA GLU A 121 -17.93 10.76 -9.07
C GLU A 121 -16.91 10.89 -10.20
N ALA A 122 -15.93 11.80 -10.09
CA ALA A 122 -14.82 11.88 -11.04
C ALA A 122 -13.93 10.62 -10.97
N PHE A 123 -13.65 10.12 -9.76
CA PHE A 123 -12.84 8.90 -9.55
C PHE A 123 -13.49 7.65 -10.15
N PHE A 124 -14.81 7.45 -9.97
CA PHE A 124 -15.52 6.30 -10.55
C PHE A 124 -16.05 6.54 -11.97
N GLY A 125 -15.98 7.77 -12.47
CA GLY A 125 -16.40 8.15 -13.81
C GLY A 125 -15.22 8.35 -14.74
N SER A 126 -14.67 9.58 -14.76
CA SER A 126 -13.66 9.97 -15.75
C SER A 126 -12.33 9.23 -15.59
N LEU A 127 -11.90 8.89 -14.36
CA LEU A 127 -10.69 8.08 -14.18
C LEU A 127 -10.87 6.65 -14.71
N VAL A 128 -12.02 6.02 -14.42
CA VAL A 128 -12.35 4.68 -14.97
C VAL A 128 -12.31 4.71 -16.49
N GLY A 129 -12.94 5.70 -17.10
CA GLY A 129 -12.91 5.87 -18.57
C GLY A 129 -11.49 6.06 -19.12
N LYS A 130 -10.62 6.78 -18.40
CA LYS A 130 -9.22 6.97 -18.79
C LYS A 130 -8.41 5.68 -18.65
N LEU A 131 -8.59 4.91 -17.57
CA LEU A 131 -7.92 3.64 -17.35
C LEU A 131 -8.30 2.59 -18.40
N GLN A 132 -9.57 2.59 -18.84
CA GLN A 132 -10.06 1.69 -19.89
C GLN A 132 -9.48 1.97 -21.29
N GLN A 133 -8.85 3.12 -21.49
CA GLN A 133 -8.19 3.49 -22.75
C GLN A 133 -6.71 3.07 -22.81
N MET A 134 -6.18 2.51 -21.73
CA MET A 134 -4.78 2.07 -21.67
C MET A 134 -4.66 0.67 -22.28
N ASP A 135 -3.75 0.50 -23.24
CA ASP A 135 -3.50 -0.79 -23.89
C ASP A 135 -2.94 -1.84 -22.91
N GLU A 136 -2.22 -1.39 -21.87
CA GLU A 136 -1.68 -2.26 -20.81
C GLU A 136 -2.74 -2.75 -19.82
N VAL A 137 -3.97 -2.22 -19.85
CA VAL A 137 -5.01 -2.56 -18.89
C VAL A 137 -5.94 -3.62 -19.47
N GLU A 138 -5.97 -4.80 -18.84
CA GLU A 138 -6.86 -5.88 -19.24
C GLU A 138 -8.30 -5.65 -18.78
N THR A 139 -8.49 -5.26 -17.51
CA THR A 139 -9.82 -5.02 -16.95
C THR A 139 -9.84 -3.90 -15.91
N VAL A 140 -10.94 -3.15 -15.89
CA VAL A 140 -11.23 -2.10 -14.89
C VAL A 140 -12.61 -2.37 -14.29
N THR A 141 -12.66 -2.65 -13.00
CA THR A 141 -13.90 -2.98 -12.27
C THR A 141 -14.12 -1.99 -11.12
N PRO A 142 -14.96 -0.95 -11.30
CA PRO A 142 -15.31 -0.04 -10.22
C PRO A 142 -16.31 -0.70 -9.26
N VAL A 143 -16.09 -0.50 -7.95
CA VAL A 143 -16.97 -0.98 -6.87
C VAL A 143 -17.26 0.19 -5.90
N PRO A 144 -18.17 1.11 -6.27
CA PRO A 144 -18.42 2.33 -5.49
C PRO A 144 -19.15 2.05 -4.17
N ASP A 145 -19.92 0.96 -4.09
CA ASP A 145 -20.79 0.64 -2.94
C ASP A 145 -20.10 -0.24 -1.88
N ALA A 146 -18.80 -0.51 -2.02
CA ALA A 146 -18.03 -1.22 -1.00
C ALA A 146 -17.84 -0.36 0.26
N TYR A 147 -17.58 -1.00 1.41
CA TYR A 147 -17.25 -0.30 2.65
C TYR A 147 -16.08 0.69 2.47
N ALA A 148 -15.05 0.26 1.75
CA ALA A 148 -14.00 1.12 1.21
C ALA A 148 -14.13 1.10 -0.33
N PRO A 149 -14.69 2.15 -0.95
CA PRO A 149 -14.90 2.19 -2.40
C PRO A 149 -13.58 2.06 -3.17
N ILE A 150 -13.57 1.21 -4.19
CA ILE A 150 -12.34 0.78 -4.87
C ILE A 150 -12.55 0.57 -6.37
N ILE A 151 -11.49 0.76 -7.15
CA ILE A 151 -11.38 0.28 -8.53
C ILE A 151 -10.42 -0.90 -8.52
N LYS A 152 -10.87 -2.06 -8.98
CA LYS A 152 -9.99 -3.20 -9.23
C LYS A 152 -9.45 -3.12 -10.65
N LEU A 153 -8.15 -3.26 -10.80
CA LEU A 153 -7.42 -3.10 -12.05
C LEU A 153 -6.58 -4.36 -12.31
N MET A 154 -6.70 -4.93 -13.50
CA MET A 154 -5.75 -5.93 -14.01
C MET A 154 -4.86 -5.25 -15.06
N TYR A 155 -3.55 -5.31 -14.86
CA TYR A 155 -2.49 -4.65 -15.63
C TYR A 155 -1.40 -5.65 -16.04
#